data_AF-A0A830C1C2-F1
#
_entry.id   AF-A0A830C1C2-F1
#
_cell.length_a   1.000
_cell.length_b   1.000
_cell.length_c   1.000
_cell.angle_alpha   90.00
_cell.angle_beta   90.00
_cell.angle_gamma   90.00
#
_symmetry.space_group_name_H-M   'P 1'
#
loop_
_entity.id
_entity.type
_entity.pdbx_description
1 polymer ?
#
loop_
_entity_poly.entity_id
_entity_poly.type
_entity_poly.pdbx_seq_one_letter_code
_entity_poly.pdbx_strand_id
1 'polypeptide(L)'
;MGRDPNVRWDDIAGLDIAKKCVTEMVIWPLLRPDIFKGCRSPSRGLLLFAPRGTGKTMIGKAIAGEAKATFFYISASSLTSNWRKSEGEHESSRRLKTQFLIEMEGFGSGSEQILLIGFC
;
A
#
# COMPACT_ATOMS: atom_id res chain seq x y z
N MET A 1 -10.73 -16.27 -6.62
CA MET A 1 -11.83 -15.29 -6.67
C MET A 1 -11.96 -14.65 -5.29
N GLY A 2 -11.61 -13.36 -5.22
CA GLY A 2 -11.39 -12.64 -3.97
C GLY A 2 -12.67 -12.54 -3.15
N ARG A 3 -12.60 -12.95 -1.89
CA ARG A 3 -13.60 -12.55 -0.91
C ARG A 3 -13.29 -11.10 -0.57
N ASP A 4 -13.96 -10.16 -1.20
CA ASP A 4 -14.02 -8.78 -0.71
C ASP A 4 -14.63 -8.84 0.70
N PRO A 5 -13.86 -8.60 1.78
CA PRO A 5 -14.49 -8.30 3.04
C PRO A 5 -15.14 -6.94 2.82
N ASN A 6 -16.47 -6.88 2.83
CA ASN A 6 -17.29 -5.67 2.67
C ASN A 6 -17.07 -4.71 3.85
N VAL A 7 -15.84 -4.22 4.00
CA VAL A 7 -15.42 -3.22 4.97
C VAL A 7 -15.50 -1.89 4.23
N ARG A 8 -16.45 -1.06 4.64
CA ARG A 8 -16.65 0.27 4.08
C ARG A 8 -15.86 1.31 4.85
N TRP A 9 -15.71 2.49 4.25
CA TRP A 9 -15.10 3.62 4.93
C TRP A 9 -15.81 4.02 6.23
N ASP A 10 -17.12 3.78 6.29
CA ASP A 10 -17.98 4.08 7.43
C ASP A 10 -17.74 3.12 8.61
N ASP A 11 -17.20 1.91 8.35
CA ASP A 11 -16.93 0.91 9.39
C ASP A 11 -15.68 1.25 10.22
N ILE A 12 -14.88 2.21 9.78
CA ILE A 12 -13.64 2.62 10.44
C ILE A 12 -13.89 3.90 11.22
N ALA A 13 -13.86 3.83 12.55
CA ALA A 13 -13.96 5.02 13.38
C ALA A 13 -12.64 5.82 13.38
N GLY A 14 -12.73 7.13 13.18
CA GLY A 14 -11.59 8.06 13.21
C GLY A 14 -10.67 7.95 12.00
N LEU A 15 -9.39 8.31 12.21
CA LEU A 15 -8.33 8.34 11.17
C LEU A 15 -8.65 9.27 9.99
N ASP A 16 -9.38 10.37 10.23
CA ASP A 16 -9.89 11.28 9.18
C ASP A 16 -8.78 11.83 8.29
N ILE A 17 -7.61 12.11 8.89
CA ILE A 17 -6.41 12.55 8.16
C ILE A 17 -5.95 11.47 7.17
N ALA A 18 -5.87 10.22 7.62
CA ALA A 18 -5.46 9.11 6.75
C ALA A 18 -6.49 8.84 5.65
N LYS A 19 -7.79 8.85 5.98
CA LYS A 19 -8.87 8.71 4.99
C LYS A 19 -8.81 9.80 3.93
N LYS A 20 -8.61 11.06 4.36
CA LYS A 20 -8.46 12.21 3.47
C LYS A 20 -7.22 12.05 2.59
N CYS A 21 -6.04 11.79 3.16
CA CYS A 21 -4.82 11.59 2.38
C CYS A 21 -4.97 10.48 1.33
N VAL A 22 -5.59 9.34 1.69
CA VAL A 22 -5.80 8.25 0.72
C VAL A 22 -6.77 8.67 -0.39
N THR A 23 -7.85 9.37 -0.05
CA THR A 23 -8.80 9.90 -1.03
C THR A 23 -8.10 10.83 -2.02
N GLU A 24 -7.26 11.74 -1.51
CA GLU A 24 -6.51 12.69 -2.33
C GLU A 24 -5.42 12.02 -3.18
N MET A 25 -4.81 10.93 -2.69
CA MET A 25 -3.73 10.22 -3.38
C MET A 25 -4.20 9.14 -4.35
N VAL A 26 -5.40 8.59 -4.16
CA VAL A 26 -5.93 7.48 -4.97
C VAL A 26 -7.16 7.88 -5.75
N ILE A 27 -8.18 8.40 -5.07
CA ILE A 27 -9.48 8.67 -5.70
C ILE A 27 -9.41 9.90 -6.60
N TRP A 28 -8.77 10.99 -6.16
CA TRP A 28 -8.68 12.21 -6.97
C TRP A 28 -7.87 12.05 -8.27
N PRO A 29 -6.72 11.35 -8.29
CA PRO A 29 -5.99 11.06 -9.52
C PRO A 29 -6.77 10.19 -10.51
N LEU A 30 -7.63 9.29 -10.00
CA LEU A 30 -8.55 8.51 -10.82
C LEU A 30 -9.69 9.36 -11.40
N LEU A 31 -10.23 10.30 -10.62
CA LEU A 31 -11.34 11.16 -11.05
C LEU A 31 -10.89 12.30 -11.98
N ARG A 32 -9.71 12.86 -11.76
CA ARG A 32 -9.21 14.05 -12.48
C ARG A 32 -7.74 13.88 -12.88
N PRO A 33 -7.40 12.96 -13.79
CA PRO A 33 -6.03 12.77 -14.25
C PRO A 33 -5.42 14.02 -14.91
N ASP A 34 -6.26 14.96 -15.34
CA ASP A 34 -5.83 16.20 -15.99
C ASP A 34 -5.00 17.12 -15.11
N ILE A 35 -5.29 17.15 -13.80
CA ILE A 35 -4.64 18.04 -12.83
C ILE A 35 -3.45 17.39 -12.11
N PHE A 36 -3.36 16.05 -12.13
CA PHE A 36 -2.29 15.27 -11.51
C PHE A 36 -1.19 14.91 -12.52
N LYS A 37 -0.69 15.91 -13.26
CA LYS A 37 0.42 15.79 -14.23
C LYS A 37 1.66 16.53 -13.74
N GLY A 38 2.84 16.08 -14.17
CA GLY A 38 4.13 16.72 -13.86
C GLY A 38 4.44 16.71 -12.37
N CYS A 39 4.66 17.89 -11.77
CA CYS A 39 5.01 18.04 -10.35
C CYS A 39 3.90 17.64 -9.37
N ARG A 40 2.65 17.45 -9.85
CA ARG A 40 1.52 16.94 -9.04
C ARG A 40 1.23 15.48 -9.35
N SER A 41 2.22 14.72 -9.77
CA SER A 41 2.06 13.27 -9.88
C SER A 41 1.61 12.69 -8.53
N PRO A 42 0.65 11.74 -8.54
CA PRO A 42 0.14 11.18 -7.30
C PRO A 42 1.25 10.45 -6.55
N SER A 43 1.34 10.68 -5.25
CA SER A 43 2.31 10.01 -4.39
C SER A 43 1.99 8.51 -4.30
N ARG A 44 3.02 7.69 -4.45
CA ARG A 44 2.89 6.22 -4.65
C ARG A 44 3.12 5.39 -3.39
N GLY A 45 3.35 6.06 -2.26
CA GLY A 45 3.57 5.42 -0.97
C GLY A 45 2.91 6.19 0.17
N LEU A 46 2.27 5.45 1.08
CA LEU A 46 1.69 5.95 2.31
C LEU A 46 2.17 5.07 3.47
N LEU A 47 2.75 5.67 4.51
CA LEU A 47 3.13 4.95 5.73
C LEU A 47 2.14 5.30 6.85
N LEU A 48 1.43 4.29 7.35
CA LEU A 48 0.46 4.42 8.43
C LEU A 48 1.03 3.89 9.75
N PHE A 49 1.50 4.81 10.60
CA PHE A 49 1.98 4.52 11.95
C PHE A 49 0.86 4.73 12.99
N ALA A 50 0.69 3.77 13.91
CA ALA A 50 -0.35 3.74 14.94
C ALA A 50 -0.09 2.58 15.91
N PRO A 51 -0.59 2.64 17.16
CA PRO A 51 -0.49 1.54 18.11
C PRO A 51 -1.13 0.24 17.62
N ARG A 52 -0.73 -0.90 18.22
CA ARG A 52 -1.39 -2.20 17.99
C ARG A 52 -2.86 -2.13 18.40
N GLY A 53 -3.74 -2.75 17.61
CA GLY A 53 -5.19 -2.75 17.85
C GLY A 53 -5.99 -1.66 17.12
N THR A 54 -5.33 -0.70 16.47
CA THR A 54 -5.98 0.45 15.79
C THR A 54 -6.56 0.13 14.40
N GLY A 55 -6.84 -1.13 14.08
CA GLY A 55 -7.52 -1.49 12.81
C GLY A 55 -6.74 -1.21 11.51
N LYS A 56 -5.40 -1.08 11.55
CA LYS A 56 -4.52 -0.86 10.37
C LYS A 56 -4.83 -1.78 9.18
N THR A 57 -4.97 -3.07 9.43
CA THR A 57 -5.29 -4.04 8.37
C THR A 57 -6.71 -3.84 7.81
N MET A 58 -7.63 -3.32 8.63
CA MET A 58 -9.01 -3.02 8.23
C MET A 58 -9.06 -1.79 7.32
N ILE A 59 -8.27 -0.74 7.60
CA ILE A 59 -8.18 0.43 6.72
C ILE A 59 -7.59 0.08 5.34
N GLY A 60 -6.56 -0.78 5.26
CA GLY A 60 -6.04 -1.24 3.97
C GLY A 60 -7.12 -1.92 3.09
N LYS A 61 -8.02 -2.69 3.72
CA LYS A 61 -9.13 -3.35 3.03
C LYS A 61 -10.21 -2.36 2.58
N ALA A 62 -10.59 -1.40 3.43
CA ALA A 62 -11.56 -0.38 3.07
C ALA A 62 -11.09 0.51 1.91
N ILE A 63 -9.81 0.87 1.92
CA ILE A 63 -9.18 1.63 0.82
C ILE A 63 -9.34 0.90 -0.51
N ALA A 64 -9.04 -0.39 -0.53
CA ALA A 64 -9.14 -1.18 -1.75
C ALA A 64 -10.58 -1.29 -2.26
N GLY A 65 -11.54 -1.46 -1.34
CA GLY A 65 -12.96 -1.48 -1.66
C GLY A 65 -13.42 -0.16 -2.29
N GLU A 66 -13.04 0.98 -1.70
CA GLU A 66 -13.44 2.30 -2.21
C GLU A 66 -12.78 2.65 -3.55
N ALA A 67 -11.48 2.37 -3.67
CA ALA A 67 -10.73 2.63 -4.89
C ALA A 67 -11.10 1.67 -6.03
N LYS A 68 -11.95 0.65 -5.76
CA LYS A 68 -12.20 -0.49 -6.67
C LYS A 68 -10.91 -1.07 -7.24
N ALA A 69 -9.89 -1.12 -6.40
CA ALA A 69 -8.53 -1.50 -6.75
C ALA A 69 -8.20 -2.89 -6.21
N THR A 70 -7.27 -3.57 -6.87
CA THR A 70 -6.78 -4.88 -6.39
C THR A 70 -5.95 -4.70 -5.14
N PHE A 71 -6.37 -5.33 -4.03
CA PHE A 71 -5.62 -5.32 -2.77
C PHE A 71 -4.61 -6.46 -2.72
N PHE A 72 -3.32 -6.12 -2.58
CA PHE A 72 -2.28 -7.10 -2.28
C PHE A 72 -1.84 -6.95 -0.82
N TYR A 73 -2.08 -7.99 -0.03
CA TYR A 73 -1.54 -8.07 1.32
C TYR A 73 -0.24 -8.86 1.30
N ILE A 74 0.87 -8.19 1.61
CA ILE A 74 2.20 -8.79 1.66
C ILE A 74 2.73 -8.67 3.08
N SER A 75 3.04 -9.80 3.70
CA SER A 75 3.79 -9.85 4.96
C SER A 75 5.25 -10.16 4.67
N ALA A 76 6.18 -9.59 5.45
CA ALA A 76 7.60 -9.89 5.34
C ALA A 76 7.89 -11.40 5.47
N SER A 77 7.12 -12.11 6.32
CA SER A 77 7.25 -13.56 6.49
C SER A 77 6.79 -14.36 5.27
N SER A 78 5.89 -13.83 4.45
CA SER A 78 5.44 -14.48 3.21
C SER A 78 6.49 -14.38 2.10
N LEU A 79 7.38 -13.39 2.15
CA LEU A 79 8.45 -13.21 1.17
C LEU A 79 9.69 -14.05 1.48
N THR A 80 9.89 -14.45 2.75
CA THR A 80 11.08 -15.20 3.19
C THR A 80 10.94 -16.72 3.07
N SER A 81 9.74 -17.27 2.84
CA SER A 81 9.49 -18.72 2.94
C SER A 81 10.12 -19.55 1.80
N ASN A 82 10.32 -18.94 0.62
CA ASN A 82 10.88 -19.62 -0.57
C ASN A 82 12.35 -19.31 -0.83
N TRP A 83 12.96 -18.41 -0.04
CA TRP A 83 14.38 -18.15 -0.16
C TRP A 83 15.14 -19.31 0.49
N ARG A 84 15.94 -20.01 -0.33
CA ARG A 84 16.75 -21.18 0.02
C ARG A 84 17.32 -21.02 1.44
N LYS A 85 17.01 -21.99 2.32
CA LYS A 85 17.45 -22.15 3.73
C LYS A 85 18.97 -22.18 3.96
N SER A 86 19.75 -21.49 3.14
CA SER A 86 21.21 -21.43 3.21
C SER A 86 21.60 -19.98 3.47
N GLU A 87 21.99 -19.75 4.72
CA GLU A 87 22.68 -18.58 5.28
C GLU A 87 21.80 -17.37 5.67
N GLY A 88 21.67 -17.19 6.99
CA GLY A 88 21.38 -15.92 7.67
C GLY A 88 20.02 -15.25 7.39
N GLU A 89 19.13 -15.24 8.38
CA GLU A 89 17.90 -14.41 8.38
C GLU A 89 18.20 -12.93 8.08
N HIS A 90 19.36 -12.44 8.52
CA HIS A 90 19.83 -11.08 8.28
C HIS A 90 20.18 -10.81 6.80
N GLU A 91 20.75 -11.77 6.09
CA GLU A 91 21.13 -11.57 4.68
C GLU A 91 19.89 -11.62 3.78
N SER A 92 18.99 -12.57 4.05
CA SER A 92 17.70 -12.68 3.36
C SER A 92 16.86 -11.40 3.49
N SER A 93 16.81 -10.83 4.70
CA SER A 93 16.09 -9.57 4.96
C SER A 93 16.73 -8.37 4.26
N ARG A 94 18.08 -8.33 4.20
CA ARG A 94 18.82 -7.27 3.48
C ARG A 94 18.54 -7.33 1.99
N ARG A 95 18.61 -8.52 1.38
CA ARG A 95 18.34 -8.72 -0.05
C ARG A 95 16.90 -8.35 -0.41
N LEU A 96 15.92 -8.78 0.39
CA LEU A 96 14.52 -8.40 0.21
C LEU A 96 14.30 -6.89 0.28
N LYS A 97 14.91 -6.21 1.27
CA LYS A 97 14.82 -4.76 1.40
C LYS A 97 15.44 -4.04 0.20
N THR A 98 16.62 -4.49 -0.24
CA THR A 98 17.28 -3.93 -1.41
C THR A 98 16.43 -4.10 -2.67
N GLN A 99 15.92 -5.31 -2.91
CA GLN A 99 15.11 -5.61 -4.08
C GLN A 99 13.84 -4.76 -4.11
N PHE A 100 13.11 -4.71 -2.99
CA PHE A 100 11.91 -3.90 -2.84
C PHE A 100 12.15 -2.40 -3.08
N LEU A 101 13.30 -1.87 -2.64
CA LEU A 101 13.68 -0.48 -2.90
C LEU A 101 13.99 -0.24 -4.39
N ILE A 102 14.65 -1.18 -5.06
CA ILE A 102 14.91 -1.10 -6.51
C ILE A 102 13.60 -1.12 -7.30
N GLU A 103 12.65 -2.00 -6.94
CA GLU A 103 11.33 -2.03 -7.57
C GLU A 103 10.52 -0.75 -7.31
N MET A 104 10.61 -0.18 -6.10
CA MET A 104 9.99 1.11 -5.78
C MET A 104 10.53 2.27 -6.62
N GLU A 105 11.84 2.27 -6.92
CA GLU A 105 12.47 3.29 -7.77
C GLU A 105 11.98 3.18 -9.22
N GLY A 106 11.83 1.95 -9.72
CA GLY A 106 11.26 1.65 -11.05
C GLY A 106 9.78 1.98 -11.21
N PHE A 107 9.07 2.21 -10.09
CA PHE A 107 7.65 2.52 -10.09
C PHE A 107 7.30 3.88 -10.74
N GLY A 108 8.34 4.62 -11.17
CA GLY A 108 8.44 5.91 -11.87
C GLY A 108 7.64 6.17 -13.13
N SER A 109 7.72 5.25 -14.09
CA SER A 109 7.71 5.61 -15.51
C SER A 109 6.48 5.13 -16.28
N GLY A 110 5.48 4.56 -15.60
CA GLY A 110 4.31 3.95 -16.22
C GLY A 110 2.99 4.66 -15.94
N SER A 111 1.96 4.34 -16.73
CA SER A 111 0.56 4.73 -16.51
C SER A 111 -0.11 3.97 -15.35
N GLU A 112 0.56 2.99 -14.76
CA GLU A 112 0.05 2.18 -13.66
C GLU A 112 0.15 2.93 -12.33
N GLN A 113 -0.99 3.15 -11.66
CA GLN A 113 -1.06 3.73 -10.31
C GLN A 113 -1.08 2.59 -9.28
N ILE A 114 0.05 2.36 -8.60
CA ILE A 114 0.14 1.50 -7.42
C ILE A 114 0.37 2.39 -6.20
N LEU A 115 -0.41 2.14 -5.15
CA LEU A 115 -0.22 2.73 -3.84
C LEU A 115 0.35 1.68 -2.90
N LEU A 116 1.57 1.91 -2.42
CA LEU A 116 2.18 1.10 -1.36
C LEU A 116 1.76 1.63 0.00
N ILE A 117 1.04 0.82 0.78
CA ILE A 117 0.63 1.18 2.14
C ILE A 117 1.44 0.36 3.15
N GLY A 118 2.36 1.04 3.84
CA GLY A 118 3.12 0.45 4.93
C GLY A 118 2.36 0.54 6.25
N PHE A 119 2.35 -0.54 7.02
CA PHE A 119 1.85 -0.54 8.40
C PHE A 119 3.02 -0.83 9.34
N CYS A 120 3.29 0.09 10.26
CA CYS A 120 4.24 -0.09 11.34
C CYS A 120 3.52 -0.08 12.69
#